data_AF-A0A0N8JVT4-F1
#
_entry.id   AF-A0A0N8JVT4-F1
#
_cell.length_a   1.000
_cell.length_b   1.000
_cell.length_c   1.000
_cell.angle_alpha   90.00
_cell.angle_beta   90.00
_cell.angle_gamma   90.00
#
_symmetry.space_group_name_H-M   'P 1'
#
loop_
_entity.id
_entity.type
_entity.pdbx_description
1 polymer ?
#
loop_
_entity_poly.entity_id
_entity_poly.type
_entity_poly.pdbx_seq_one_letter_code
_entity_poly.pdbx_strand_id
1 'polypeptide(L)'
;MVARSLSCLKNASGQLENLYTTALLSYTFTLAGDQEMRSKLIAHLASKAKISGGSWQWQHLDTSSKKTDSLEVEMASYILLALLSGPQLPGFGLGYASVLVRWLVQQQNPYGGFSSTQVQK
;
A
#
# COMPACT_ATOMS: atom_id res chain seq x y z
N MET A 1 4.32 5.12 25.25
CA MET A 1 5.14 5.66 24.13
C MET A 1 4.40 5.49 22.80
N VAL A 2 4.05 4.26 22.40
CA VAL A 2 3.33 3.95 21.14
C VAL A 2 2.01 4.70 20.98
N ALA A 3 1.17 4.79 22.02
CA ALA A 3 -0.12 5.48 21.95
C ALA A 3 0.00 6.98 21.60
N ARG A 4 1.05 7.67 22.09
CA ARG A 4 1.28 9.09 21.78
C ARG A 4 1.70 9.26 20.32
N SER A 5 2.59 8.39 19.83
CA SER A 5 3.00 8.36 18.42
C SER A 5 1.82 8.08 17.49
N LEU A 6 0.96 7.11 17.81
CA LEU A 6 -0.24 6.80 17.03
C LEU A 6 -1.22 7.99 17.00
N SER A 7 -1.39 8.70 18.12
CA SER A 7 -2.20 9.92 18.15
C SER A 7 -1.63 11.01 17.25
N CYS A 8 -0.31 11.23 17.25
CA CYS A 8 0.35 12.16 16.33
C CYS A 8 0.13 11.77 14.86
N LEU A 9 0.32 10.49 14.51
CA LEU A 9 0.13 9.99 13.15
C LEU A 9 -1.34 10.11 12.71
N LYS A 10 -2.29 9.85 13.61
CA LYS A 10 -3.73 9.99 13.32
C LYS A 10 -4.09 11.45 13.03
N ASN A 11 -3.55 12.40 13.80
CA ASN A 11 -3.76 13.82 13.53
C ASN A 11 -3.13 14.28 12.21
N ALA A 12 -1.91 13.81 11.90
CA ALA A 12 -1.25 14.12 10.63
C ALA A 12 -1.95 13.47 9.42
N SER A 13 -2.67 12.37 9.64
CA SER A 13 -3.30 11.61 8.55
C SER A 13 -4.45 12.31 7.84
N GLY A 14 -5.02 13.37 8.46
CA GLY A 14 -6.06 14.18 7.85
C GLY A 14 -5.60 15.01 6.64
N GLN A 15 -4.28 15.14 6.44
CA GLN A 15 -3.66 15.96 5.38
C GLN A 15 -2.84 15.12 4.37
N LEU A 16 -3.03 13.79 4.35
CA LEU A 16 -2.24 12.90 3.51
C LEU A 16 -2.66 12.97 2.04
N GLU A 17 -2.02 13.85 1.27
CA GLU A 17 -2.03 13.78 -0.20
C GLU A 17 -1.01 12.77 -0.74
N ASN A 18 0.00 12.42 0.07
CA ASN A 18 1.06 11.52 -0.34
C ASN A 18 0.62 10.05 -0.21
N LEU A 19 0.56 9.35 -1.35
CA LEU A 19 0.14 7.95 -1.42
C LEU A 19 1.12 7.00 -0.72
N TYR A 20 2.42 7.29 -0.76
CA TYR A 20 3.44 6.46 -0.14
C TYR A 20 3.26 6.41 1.39
N THR A 21 3.16 7.57 2.02
CA THR A 21 2.94 7.65 3.48
C THR A 21 1.59 7.06 3.88
N THR A 22 0.57 7.22 3.03
CA THR A 22 -0.74 6.58 3.23
C THR A 22 -0.65 5.05 3.22
N ALA A 23 0.15 4.47 2.32
CA ALA A 23 0.39 3.02 2.26
C ALA A 23 1.07 2.51 3.55
N LEU A 24 2.14 3.17 4.00
CA LEU A 24 2.84 2.81 5.24
C LEU A 24 1.92 2.91 6.47
N LEU A 25 1.11 3.97 6.55
CA LEU A 25 0.18 4.17 7.65
C LEU A 25 -0.95 3.14 7.65
N SER A 26 -1.41 2.69 6.48
CA SER A 26 -2.43 1.63 6.41
C SER A 26 -1.97 0.36 7.14
N TYR A 27 -0.71 -0.03 6.97
CA TYR A 27 -0.13 -1.16 7.69
C TYR A 27 0.10 -0.84 9.17
N THR A 28 0.58 0.35 9.48
CA THR A 28 0.79 0.80 10.87
C THR A 28 -0.50 0.74 11.69
N PHE A 29 -1.60 1.27 11.17
CA PHE A 29 -2.90 1.23 11.86
C PHE A 29 -3.54 -0.17 11.86
N THR A 30 -3.19 -1.02 10.88
CA THR A 30 -3.53 -2.45 10.93
C THR A 30 -2.89 -3.12 12.15
N LEU A 31 -1.58 -2.93 12.34
CA LEU A 31 -0.85 -3.49 13.48
C LEU A 31 -1.31 -2.88 14.82
N ALA A 32 -1.69 -1.61 14.83
CA ALA A 32 -2.23 -0.93 16.01
C ALA A 32 -3.67 -1.35 16.35
N GLY A 33 -4.34 -2.10 15.48
CA GLY A 33 -5.74 -2.53 15.66
C GLY A 33 -6.80 -1.46 15.37
N ASP A 34 -6.42 -0.27 14.89
CA ASP A 34 -7.35 0.81 14.54
C ASP A 34 -8.01 0.53 13.17
N GLN A 35 -9.11 -0.22 13.19
CA GLN A 35 -9.81 -0.66 11.99
C GLN A 35 -10.47 0.49 11.22
N GLU A 36 -10.89 1.56 11.91
CA GLU A 36 -11.49 2.74 11.28
C GLU A 36 -10.44 3.45 10.40
N MET A 37 -9.27 3.73 10.96
CA MET A 37 -8.16 4.33 10.24
C MET A 37 -7.67 3.45 9.10
N ARG A 38 -7.49 2.15 9.36
CA ARG A 38 -7.11 1.17 8.34
C ARG A 38 -8.08 1.20 7.15
N SER A 39 -9.38 1.12 7.42
CA SER A 39 -10.43 1.13 6.39
C SER A 39 -10.38 2.40 5.55
N LYS A 40 -10.32 3.56 6.22
CA LYS A 40 -10.27 4.87 5.56
C LYS A 40 -9.05 5.01 4.65
N LEU A 41 -7.87 4.61 5.11
CA LEU A 41 -6.62 4.72 4.34
C LEU A 41 -6.60 3.77 3.14
N ILE A 42 -7.04 2.52 3.32
CA ILE A 42 -7.13 1.55 2.21
C ILE A 42 -8.15 1.99 1.17
N ALA A 43 -9.31 2.50 1.59
CA ALA A 43 -10.31 3.04 0.67
C ALA A 43 -9.79 4.26 -0.11
N HIS A 44 -9.03 5.14 0.55
CA HIS A 44 -8.39 6.27 -0.12
C HIS A 44 -7.40 5.80 -1.19
N LEU A 45 -6.49 4.88 -0.84
CA LEU A 45 -5.53 4.30 -1.79
C LEU A 45 -6.23 3.61 -2.96
N ALA A 46 -7.28 2.85 -2.69
CA ALA A 46 -8.06 2.15 -3.70
C ALA A 46 -8.75 3.11 -4.69
N SER A 47 -9.20 4.28 -4.23
CA SER A 47 -9.81 5.30 -5.10
C SER A 47 -8.80 5.96 -6.05
N LYS A 48 -7.51 5.94 -5.70
CA LYS A 48 -6.39 6.50 -6.48
C LYS A 48 -5.73 5.47 -7.40
N ALA A 49 -6.01 4.19 -7.16
CA ALA A 49 -5.54 3.08 -7.98
C ALA A 49 -6.57 2.73 -9.06
N LYS A 50 -6.09 2.49 -10.27
CA LYS A 50 -6.88 1.93 -11.36
C LYS A 50 -6.53 0.46 -11.52
N ILE A 51 -7.52 -0.41 -11.29
CA ILE A 51 -7.41 -1.84 -11.57
C ILE A 51 -8.01 -2.08 -12.96
N SER A 52 -7.19 -2.47 -13.94
CA SER A 52 -7.65 -2.73 -15.31
C SER A 52 -7.00 -4.01 -15.85
N GLY A 53 -7.83 -4.97 -16.29
CA GLY A 53 -7.35 -6.29 -16.74
C GLY A 53 -6.62 -7.09 -15.65
N GLY A 54 -6.83 -6.71 -14.38
CA GLY A 54 -6.09 -7.15 -13.19
C GLY A 54 -4.59 -6.79 -13.20
N SER A 55 -4.23 -5.74 -13.93
CA SER A 55 -3.01 -4.97 -13.67
C SER A 55 -3.38 -3.82 -12.73
N TRP A 56 -2.49 -3.54 -11.78
CA TRP A 56 -2.56 -2.41 -10.88
C TRP A 56 -1.81 -1.23 -11.48
N GLN A 57 -2.47 -0.07 -11.61
CA GLN A 57 -1.85 1.14 -12.13
C GLN A 57 -2.23 2.33 -11.23
N TRP A 58 -1.24 3.07 -10.75
CA TRP A 58 -1.49 4.33 -10.04
C TRP A 58 -1.90 5.41 -11.04
N GLN A 59 -2.94 6.19 -10.75
CA GLN A 59 -3.41 7.23 -11.68
C GLN A 59 -2.43 8.40 -11.88
N HIS A 60 -1.43 8.55 -11.00
CA HIS A 60 -0.64 9.78 -10.89
C HIS A 60 0.89 9.59 -10.96
N LEU A 61 1.39 8.36 -11.15
CA LEU A 61 2.82 8.16 -11.41
C LEU A 61 3.05 8.20 -12.93
N ASP A 62 3.81 9.19 -13.39
CA ASP A 62 4.14 9.38 -14.80
C ASP A 62 4.74 8.10 -15.40
N THR A 63 4.00 7.44 -16.28
CA THR A 63 4.33 6.18 -16.96
C THR A 63 5.46 6.29 -17.99
N SER A 64 6.37 7.25 -17.85
CA SER A 64 7.39 7.58 -18.86
C SER A 64 8.60 6.63 -18.86
N SER A 65 8.79 5.81 -17.81
CA SER A 65 9.93 4.89 -17.77
C SER A 65 9.48 3.44 -17.56
N LYS A 66 9.92 2.54 -18.45
CA LYS A 66 9.64 1.10 -18.46
C LYS A 66 10.26 0.32 -17.27
N LYS A 67 10.62 1.00 -16.20
CA LYS A 67 11.02 0.43 -14.92
C LYS A 67 9.98 0.85 -13.91
N THR A 68 9.19 -0.12 -13.46
CA THR A 68 8.35 0.05 -12.28
C THR A 68 9.22 0.58 -11.15
N ASP A 69 8.84 1.73 -10.61
CA ASP A 69 9.58 2.38 -9.54
C ASP A 69 9.56 1.46 -8.31
N SER A 70 10.71 1.26 -7.65
CA SER A 70 10.76 0.46 -6.41
C SER A 70 9.80 0.98 -5.35
N LEU A 71 9.44 2.27 -5.44
CA LEU A 71 8.39 2.91 -4.68
C LEU A 71 7.02 2.23 -4.84
N GLU A 72 6.63 1.86 -6.06
CA GLU A 72 5.32 1.22 -6.30
C GLU A 72 5.26 -0.19 -5.70
N VAL A 73 6.36 -0.95 -5.82
CA VAL A 73 6.50 -2.28 -5.23
C VAL A 73 6.40 -2.20 -3.72
N GLU A 74 7.09 -1.23 -3.10
CA GLU A 74 7.05 -1.01 -1.66
C GLU A 74 5.62 -0.64 -1.19
N MET A 75 4.97 0.31 -1.86
CA MET A 75 3.60 0.72 -1.55
C MET A 75 2.60 -0.43 -1.66
N ALA A 76 2.64 -1.19 -2.76
CA ALA A 76 1.77 -2.35 -2.95
C ALA A 76 2.01 -3.42 -1.88
N SER A 77 3.27 -3.61 -1.46
CA SER A 77 3.63 -4.55 -0.40
C SER A 77 3.05 -4.13 0.95
N TYR A 78 3.12 -2.85 1.33
CA TYR A 78 2.50 -2.36 2.56
C TYR A 78 0.97 -2.48 2.55
N ILE A 79 0.33 -2.20 1.41
CA ILE A 79 -1.13 -2.39 1.27
C ILE A 79 -1.49 -3.86 1.43
N LEU A 80 -0.74 -4.77 0.78
CA LEU A 80 -0.96 -6.21 0.92
C LEU A 80 -0.80 -6.66 2.37
N LEU A 81 0.23 -6.20 3.07
CA LEU A 81 0.44 -6.48 4.49
C LEU A 81 -0.71 -5.93 5.35
N ALA A 82 -1.18 -4.72 5.08
CA ALA A 82 -2.33 -4.13 5.77
C ALA A 82 -3.63 -4.93 5.54
N LEU A 83 -3.81 -5.54 4.37
CA LEU A 83 -4.96 -6.40 4.08
C LEU A 83 -4.88 -7.74 4.82
N LEU A 84 -3.70 -8.35 4.86
CA LEU A 84 -3.51 -9.73 5.34
C LEU A 84 -3.21 -9.84 6.85
N SER A 85 -2.77 -8.77 7.50
CA SER A 85 -2.32 -8.80 8.92
C SER A 85 -3.41 -8.43 9.93
N GLY A 86 -4.62 -8.11 9.47
CA GLY A 86 -5.74 -7.75 10.33
C GLY A 86 -7.00 -8.57 10.03
N PRO A 87 -8.10 -8.34 10.77
CA PRO A 87 -9.40 -8.93 10.46
C PRO A 87 -9.83 -8.67 9.00
N GLN A 88 -10.74 -9.47 8.46
CA GLN A 88 -11.23 -9.26 7.11
C GLN A 88 -11.86 -7.86 6.98
N LEU A 89 -11.43 -7.13 5.95
CA LEU A 89 -11.93 -5.79 5.67
C LEU A 89 -13.05 -5.86 4.62
N PRO A 90 -14.28 -5.43 4.92
CA PRO A 90 -15.38 -5.42 3.95
C PRO A 90 -14.99 -4.64 2.68
N GLY A 91 -15.26 -5.22 1.51
CA GLY A 91 -14.91 -4.63 0.22
C GLY A 91 -13.45 -4.85 -0.23
N PHE A 92 -12.55 -5.29 0.67
CA PHE A 92 -11.13 -5.52 0.38
C PHE A 92 -10.68 -6.93 0.80
N GLY A 93 -11.43 -7.94 0.34
CA GLY A 93 -11.14 -9.35 0.64
C GLY A 93 -10.01 -9.96 -0.21
N LEU A 94 -9.90 -11.29 -0.17
CA LEU A 94 -8.86 -12.04 -0.88
C LEU A 94 -8.81 -11.77 -2.39
N GLY A 95 -9.95 -11.47 -3.02
CA GLY A 95 -10.00 -11.09 -4.44
C GLY A 95 -9.16 -9.84 -4.73
N TYR A 96 -9.28 -8.82 -3.89
CA TYR A 96 -8.49 -7.58 -4.03
C TYR A 96 -7.00 -7.83 -3.76
N ALA A 97 -6.68 -8.56 -2.67
CA ALA A 97 -5.30 -8.94 -2.36
C ALA A 97 -4.64 -9.77 -3.47
N SER A 98 -5.39 -10.67 -4.11
CA SER A 98 -4.89 -11.51 -5.21
C SER A 98 -4.47 -10.69 -6.44
N VAL A 99 -5.15 -9.58 -6.72
CA VAL A 99 -4.77 -8.66 -7.80
C VAL A 99 -3.42 -8.00 -7.50
N LEU A 100 -3.20 -7.54 -6.26
CA LEU A 100 -1.91 -6.97 -5.83
C LEU A 100 -0.79 -8.01 -5.92
N VAL A 101 -1.03 -9.24 -5.44
CA VAL A 101 -0.05 -10.34 -5.52
C VAL A 101 0.31 -10.63 -6.97
N ARG A 102 -0.68 -10.74 -7.85
CA ARG A 102 -0.46 -11.01 -9.27
C ARG A 102 0.36 -9.90 -9.93
N TRP A 103 0.08 -8.65 -9.60
CA TRP A 103 0.86 -7.51 -10.09
C TRP A 103 2.29 -7.53 -9.53
N LEU A 104 2.47 -7.79 -8.23
CA LEU A 104 3.79 -7.90 -7.60
C LEU A 104 4.65 -8.97 -8.26
N VAL A 105 4.11 -10.16 -8.53
CA VAL A 105 4.86 -11.23 -9.23
C VAL A 105 5.36 -10.78 -10.60
N GLN A 106 4.63 -9.91 -11.30
CA GLN A 106 5.08 -9.34 -12.58
C GLN A 106 6.23 -8.33 -12.44
N GLN A 107 6.46 -7.79 -11.23
CA GLN A 107 7.57 -6.87 -10.95
C GLN A 107 8.86 -7.58 -10.52
N GLN A 108 8.83 -8.90 -10.38
CA GLN A 108 9.99 -9.68 -9.95
C GLN A 108 11.04 -9.73 -11.07
N ASN A 109 12.31 -9.61 -10.70
CA ASN A 109 13.42 -9.76 -11.64
C ASN A 109 13.67 -11.25 -11.97
N PRO A 110 14.45 -11.57 -13.02
CA PRO A 110 14.72 -12.96 -13.42
C PRO A 110 15.38 -13.84 -12.34
N TYR A 111 15.94 -13.24 -11.28
CA TYR A 111 16.60 -13.91 -10.17
C TYR A 111 15.70 -14.02 -8.93
N GLY A 112 14.43 -13.63 -9.02
CA GLY A 112 13.47 -13.74 -7.93
C GLY A 112 13.45 -12.56 -6.95
N GLY A 113 14.20 -11.49 -7.20
CA GLY A 113 14.23 -10.29 -6.35
C GLY A 113 13.39 -9.14 -6.88
N PHE A 114 13.28 -8.07 -6.09
CA PHE A 114 12.69 -6.78 -6.48
C PHE A 114 13.74 -5.68 -6.44
N SER A 115 13.55 -4.62 -7.23
CA SER A 115 14.29 -3.37 -7.05
C SER A 115 13.91 -2.74 -5.70
N SER A 116 14.87 -2.19 -4.96
CA SER A 116 14.63 -1.60 -3.64
C SER A 116 15.30 -0.25 -3.49
N THR A 117 14.57 0.71 -2.93
CA THR A 117 15.06 1.99 -2.40
C THR A 117 15.30 1.95 -0.89
N GLN A 118 14.74 0.95 -0.19
CA GLN A 118 14.71 0.89 1.28
C GLN A 118 16.08 0.56 1.91
N VAL A 119 17.03 0.08 1.11
CA VAL A 119 18.38 -0.33 1.57
C VAL A 119 19.47 0.70 1.22
N GLN A 120 19.15 1.80 0.54
CA GLN A 120 20.14 2.85 0.29
C GLN A 120 20.35 3.69 1.55
N LYS A 121 21.38 3.32 2.32
CA LYS A 121 22.03 4.17 3.32
C LYS A 121 23.09 5.05 2.67
#